data_AF-A0A6I2X7B4-F1
#
_entry.id   AF-A0A6I2X7B4-F1
#
_cell.length_a   1.000
_cell.length_b   1.000
_cell.length_c   1.000
_cell.angle_alpha   90.00
_cell.angle_beta   90.00
_cell.angle_gamma   90.00
#
_symmetry.space_group_name_H-M   'P 1'
#
loop_
_entity.id
_entity.type
_entity.pdbx_description
1 polymer ?
#
loop_
_entity_poly.entity_id
_entity_poly.type
_entity_poly.pdbx_seq_one_letter_code
_entity_poly.pdbx_strand_id
1 'polypeptide(L)'
;MAVKRVLIIHGWGNRRPAHHWHRNLANELRRTGNVVAYPQLPNTDSPVLSDWLDVVAVELDMLGEVGTGELVVIGHSLGCLTWLHAV
;
A
#
# COMPACT_ATOMS: atom_id res chain seq x y z
N MET A 1 -4.51 18.61 -10.78
CA MET A 1 -3.35 17.67 -10.86
C MET A 1 -3.83 16.40 -11.51
N ALA A 2 -2.95 15.65 -12.20
CA ALA A 2 -3.31 14.33 -12.72
C ALA A 2 -3.63 13.36 -11.57
N VAL A 3 -4.62 12.50 -11.77
CA VAL A 3 -4.98 11.41 -10.84
C VAL A 3 -3.79 10.47 -10.72
N LYS A 4 -3.36 10.20 -9.49
CA LYS A 4 -2.30 9.21 -9.21
C LYS A 4 -2.89 7.92 -8.69
N ARG A 5 -2.14 6.84 -8.90
CA ARG A 5 -2.36 5.53 -8.28
C ARG A 5 -1.36 5.39 -7.15
N VAL A 6 -1.83 5.11 -5.94
CA VAL A 6 -0.99 5.08 -4.75
C VAL A 6 -1.13 3.74 -4.04
N LEU A 7 -0.01 3.07 -3.81
CA LEU A 7 0.07 1.87 -2.97
C LEU A 7 0.78 2.22 -1.65
N ILE A 8 0.13 1.93 -0.52
CA ILE A 8 0.71 2.12 0.82
C ILE A 8 1.00 0.76 1.44
N ILE A 9 2.27 0.48 1.73
CA ILE A 9 2.76 -0.78 2.33
C ILE A 9 3.22 -0.51 3.76
N HIS A 10 2.45 -1.02 4.73
CA HIS A 10 2.74 -0.78 6.14
C HIS A 10 3.88 -1.65 6.68
N GLY A 11 4.44 -1.24 7.83
CA GLY A 11 5.47 -2.03 8.53
C GLY A 11 4.90 -3.09 9.47
N TRP A 12 5.80 -3.75 10.19
CA TRP A 12 5.51 -4.75 11.23
C TRP A 12 4.49 -4.26 12.26
N GLY A 13 3.62 -5.16 12.73
CA GLY A 13 2.63 -4.91 13.77
C GLY A 13 1.46 -3.99 13.39
N ASN A 14 1.46 -3.41 12.19
CA ASN A 14 0.45 -2.44 11.80
C ASN A 14 -0.88 -3.13 11.46
N ARG A 15 -1.94 -2.69 12.15
CA ARG A 15 -3.34 -3.17 12.04
C ARG A 15 -4.29 -2.09 11.53
N ARG A 16 -3.76 -1.13 10.77
CA ARG A 16 -4.46 0.03 10.18
C ARG A 16 -5.31 0.82 11.19
N PRO A 17 -4.73 1.33 12.29
CA PRO A 17 -5.48 2.09 13.29
C PRO A 17 -6.15 3.32 12.68
N ALA A 18 -7.34 3.69 13.14
CA ALA A 18 -8.17 4.74 12.54
C ALA A 18 -7.50 6.12 12.48
N HIS A 19 -6.65 6.45 13.46
CA HIS A 19 -5.99 7.77 13.56
C HIS A 19 -4.50 7.72 13.24
N HIS A 20 -3.99 6.56 12.81
CA HIS A 20 -2.59 6.42 12.44
C HIS A 20 -2.32 7.12 11.11
N TRP A 21 -1.10 7.63 10.93
CA TRP A 21 -0.76 8.47 9.77
C TRP A 21 -1.03 7.80 8.42
N HIS A 22 -0.83 6.49 8.31
CA HIS A 22 -1.14 5.74 7.08
C HIS A 22 -2.64 5.83 6.73
N ARG A 23 -3.54 5.71 7.72
CA ARG A 23 -4.99 5.80 7.50
C ARG A 23 -5.40 7.22 7.13
N ASN A 24 -4.87 8.22 7.86
CA ASN A 24 -5.15 9.62 7.58
C ASN A 24 -4.68 10.01 6.18
N LEU A 25 -3.47 9.60 5.79
CA LEU A 25 -2.91 9.82 4.47
C LEU A 25 -3.75 9.14 3.37
N ALA A 26 -4.11 7.86 3.55
CA ALA A 26 -4.93 7.16 2.58
C ALA A 26 -6.29 7.85 2.35
N ASN A 27 -6.92 8.32 3.42
CA ASN A 27 -8.20 9.03 3.34
C ASN A 27 -8.05 10.38 2.62
N GLU A 28 -7.01 11.15 2.93
CA GLU A 28 -6.78 12.45 2.30
C GLU A 28 -6.42 12.33 0.81
N LEU A 29 -5.61 11.34 0.45
CA LEU A 29 -5.29 11.05 -0.95
C LEU A 29 -6.53 10.65 -1.75
N ARG A 30 -7.44 9.85 -1.17
CA ARG A 30 -8.73 9.53 -1.79
C ARG A 30 -9.62 10.76 -1.93
N ARG A 31 -9.68 11.61 -0.91
CA ARG A 31 -10.47 12.86 -0.91
C ARG A 31 -10.04 13.83 -2.02
N THR A 32 -8.77 13.77 -2.41
CA THR A 32 -8.20 14.57 -3.51
C THR A 32 -8.31 13.91 -4.88
N GLY A 33 -9.04 12.78 -4.99
CA GLY A 33 -9.36 12.10 -6.25
C GLY A 33 -8.33 11.07 -6.71
N ASN A 34 -7.32 10.72 -5.88
CA ASN A 34 -6.37 9.67 -6.21
C ASN A 34 -6.97 8.28 -5.97
N VAL A 35 -6.49 7.30 -6.73
CA VAL A 35 -6.81 5.88 -6.52
C VAL A 35 -5.80 5.33 -5.52
N VAL A 36 -6.27 4.84 -4.37
CA VAL A 36 -5.38 4.48 -3.24
C VAL A 36 -5.66 3.07 -2.73
N ALA A 37 -4.67 2.19 -2.92
CA ALA A 37 -4.56 0.90 -2.26
C ALA A 37 -3.85 1.07 -0.90
N TYR A 38 -4.50 0.58 0.15
CA TYR A 38 -3.91 0.49 1.48
C TYR A 38 -4.39 -0.82 2.14
N PRO A 39 -3.82 -1.97 1.72
CA PRO A 39 -4.23 -3.28 2.21
C PRO A 39 -3.85 -3.50 3.68
N GLN A 40 -4.49 -4.49 4.30
CA GLN A 40 -3.98 -5.12 5.53
C GLN A 40 -3.09 -6.28 5.11
N LEU A 41 -1.80 -6.24 5.43
CA LEU A 41 -0.91 -7.36 5.21
C LEU A 41 -1.12 -8.43 6.30
N PRO A 42 -1.08 -9.72 5.94
CA PRO A 42 -1.37 -10.83 6.86
C PRO A 42 -0.29 -10.99 7.93
N ASN A 43 -0.62 -11.68 9.03
CA ASN A 43 0.33 -12.10 10.06
C ASN A 43 1.30 -10.99 10.53
N THR A 44 0.79 -9.77 10.73
CA THR A 44 1.62 -8.56 10.91
C THR A 44 2.60 -8.61 12.10
N ASP A 45 2.32 -9.43 13.12
CA ASP A 45 3.23 -9.64 14.27
C ASP A 45 4.30 -10.71 14.00
N SER A 46 4.09 -11.57 13.01
CA SER A 46 5.01 -12.65 12.57
C SER A 46 4.96 -12.77 11.04
N PRO A 47 5.46 -11.74 10.33
CA PRO A 47 5.25 -11.60 8.90
C PRO A 47 5.99 -12.67 8.10
N VAL A 48 5.31 -13.17 7.06
CA VAL A 48 5.88 -14.08 6.06
C VAL A 48 5.99 -13.30 4.76
N LEU A 49 7.21 -13.24 4.19
CA LEU A 49 7.50 -12.39 3.03
C LEU A 49 6.63 -12.76 1.81
N SER A 50 6.48 -14.05 1.51
CA SER A 50 5.65 -14.50 0.38
C SER A 50 4.20 -14.01 0.50
N ASP A 51 3.60 -14.14 1.67
CA ASP A 51 2.21 -13.73 1.91
C ASP A 51 2.03 -12.20 1.71
N TRP A 52 3.06 -11.42 2.07
CA TRP A 52 3.04 -9.96 1.87
C TRP A 52 3.24 -9.60 0.40
N LEU A 53 4.12 -10.31 -0.32
CA LEU A 53 4.35 -10.12 -1.75
C LEU A 53 3.11 -10.48 -2.57
N ASP A 54 2.38 -11.54 -2.19
CA ASP A 54 1.14 -11.94 -2.87
C ASP A 54 0.08 -10.83 -2.79
N VAL A 55 -0.10 -10.22 -1.61
CA VAL A 55 -1.03 -9.08 -1.46
C VAL A 55 -0.56 -7.87 -2.26
N VAL A 56 0.74 -7.58 -2.27
CA VAL A 56 1.30 -6.47 -3.06
C VAL A 56 1.08 -6.69 -4.55
N ALA A 57 1.32 -7.90 -5.07
CA ALA A 57 1.11 -8.23 -6.48
C ALA A 57 -0.36 -8.03 -6.89
N VAL A 58 -1.29 -8.55 -6.10
CA VAL A 58 -2.73 -8.38 -6.36
C VAL A 58 -3.15 -6.91 -6.37
N GLU A 59 -2.67 -6.10 -5.42
CA GLU A 59 -3.00 -4.68 -5.36
C GLU A 59 -2.37 -3.89 -6.53
N LEU A 60 -1.18 -4.28 -7.00
CA LEU A 60 -0.55 -3.69 -8.18
C LEU A 60 -1.34 -4.00 -9.46
N ASP A 61 -1.81 -5.24 -9.62
CA ASP A 61 -2.64 -5.65 -10.75
C ASP A 61 -3.96 -4.86 -10.76
N MET A 62 -4.65 -4.78 -9.62
CA MET A 62 -5.87 -4.00 -9.48
C MET A 62 -5.64 -2.51 -9.79
N LEU A 63 -4.54 -1.92 -9.28
CA LEU A 63 -4.19 -0.54 -9.62
C LEU A 63 -3.86 -0.39 -11.12
N GLY A 64 -3.30 -1.41 -11.78
CA GLY A 64 -3.05 -1.45 -13.21
C GLY A 64 -4.34 -1.41 -14.04
N GLU A 65 -5.36 -2.17 -13.63
CA GLU A 65 -6.67 -2.20 -14.28
C GLU A 65 -7.39 -0.85 -14.23
N VAL A 66 -7.20 -0.08 -13.15
CA VAL A 66 -7.84 1.23 -12.98
C VAL A 66 -7.24 2.30 -13.91
N GLY A 67 -5.99 2.12 -14.37
CA GLY A 67 -5.41 3.00 -15.39
C GLY A 67 -3.88 3.03 -15.44
N THR A 68 -3.37 3.80 -16.40
CA THR A 68 -1.93 3.85 -16.76
C THR A 68 -1.19 5.10 -16.24
N GLY A 69 -1.81 5.87 -15.33
CA GLY A 69 -1.20 7.05 -14.72
C GLY A 69 -0.02 6.71 -13.77
N GLU A 70 0.63 7.75 -13.26
CA GLU A 70 1.76 7.64 -12.31
C GLU A 70 1.40 6.72 -11.12
N LEU A 71 2.27 5.74 -10.85
CA LEU A 71 2.22 4.89 -9.67
C LEU A 71 3.17 5.44 -8.62
N VAL A 72 2.64 5.72 -7.43
CA VAL A 72 3.42 6.13 -6.25
C VAL A 72 3.33 5.04 -5.20
N VAL A 73 4.48 4.55 -4.73
CA VAL A 73 4.53 3.54 -3.66
C VAL A 73 5.10 4.17 -2.40
N ILE A 74 4.39 3.99 -1.28
CA ILE A 74 4.75 4.50 0.03
C ILE A 74 4.99 3.29 0.94
N GLY A 75 6.26 2.93 1.11
CA GLY A 75 6.69 1.92 2.07
C GLY A 75 7.06 2.54 3.42
N HIS A 76 6.76 1.84 4.51
CA HIS A 76 7.24 2.19 5.86
C HIS A 76 7.94 1.01 6.53
N SER A 77 9.17 1.22 7.02
CA SER A 77 9.94 0.21 7.76
C SER A 77 9.99 -1.12 6.99
N LEU A 78 9.45 -2.22 7.53
CA LEU A 78 9.37 -3.52 6.85
C LEU A 78 8.63 -3.46 5.49
N GLY A 79 7.71 -2.52 5.32
CA GLY A 79 7.04 -2.27 4.05
C GLY A 79 7.99 -1.77 2.95
N CYS A 80 9.08 -1.07 3.31
CA CYS A 80 10.11 -0.68 2.34
C CYS A 80 10.87 -1.91 1.81
N LEU A 81 11.25 -2.83 2.70
CA LEU A 81 11.93 -4.06 2.30
C LEU A 81 11.03 -4.95 1.44
N THR A 82 9.75 -5.03 1.80
CA THR A 82 8.74 -5.74 1.00
C THR A 82 8.68 -5.20 -0.43
N TRP A 83 8.69 -3.87 -0.60
CA TRP A 83 8.73 -3.26 -1.92
C TRP A 83 10.01 -3.58 -2.69
N LEU A 84 11.18 -3.54 -2.04
CA LEU A 84 12.46 -3.88 -2.68
C LEU A 84 12.53 -5.33 -3.16
N HIS A 85 11.77 -6.24 -2.55
CA HIS A 85 11.63 -7.62 -3.01
C HIS A 85 10.58 -7.81 -4.12
N ALA A 86 9.68 -6.84 -4.31
CA ALA A 86 8.62 -6.89 -5.31
C ALA A 86 9.05 -6.35 -6.69
N VAL A 87 10.20 -5.68 -6.77
CA VAL A 87 10.75 -5.06 -8.00
C VAL A 87 11.99 -5.75 -8.53
#